data_AF-A0A8I0L753-F1
#
_entry.id   AF-A0A8I0L753-F1
#
_cell.length_a   1.000
_cell.length_b   1.000
_cell.length_c   1.000
_cell.angle_alpha   90.00
_cell.angle_beta   90.00
_cell.angle_gamma   90.00
#
_symmetry.space_group_name_H-M   'P 1'
#
loop_
_entity.id
_entity.type
_entity.pdbx_description
1 polymer ?
#
loop_
_entity_poly.entity_id
_entity_poly.type
_entity_poly.pdbx_seq_one_letter_code
_entity_poly.pdbx_strand_id
1 'polypeptide(L)'
;MQNWDGKIKYITKTGQFKIGLLPSVYKRCIELGIKPIIVDMRQPLPKVSKVVTQIGKYKLRPEQEKAVKAILSNKLGETPFQIGVLDYTVNAGKTLIMSALYLSYKKQLKTLLITNDSDWLNQARDEFKQ
;
A
#
# COMPACT_ATOMS: atom_id res chain seq x y z
N MET A 1 23.14 17.84 -29.27
CA MET A 1 22.64 17.52 -27.91
C MET A 1 22.20 18.81 -27.24
N GLN A 2 20.90 19.15 -27.22
CA GLN A 2 20.33 20.23 -26.38
C GLN A 2 18.81 20.29 -26.63
N ASN A 3 18.02 19.47 -25.91
CA ASN A 3 16.56 19.56 -25.89
C ASN A 3 16.02 19.12 -24.51
N TRP A 4 16.84 19.29 -23.47
CA TRP A 4 16.45 19.01 -22.10
C TRP A 4 16.10 20.33 -21.42
N ASP A 5 14.87 20.41 -20.89
CA ASP A 5 14.27 21.59 -20.26
C ASP A 5 14.55 21.66 -18.75
N GLY A 6 15.48 20.85 -18.24
CA GLY A 6 15.81 20.76 -16.81
C GLY A 6 14.73 20.08 -15.96
N LYS A 7 13.65 19.56 -16.56
CA LYS A 7 12.53 18.96 -15.82
C LYS A 7 12.47 17.45 -15.98
N ILE A 8 11.96 16.79 -14.94
CA ILE A 8 11.60 15.37 -14.97
C ILE A 8 10.14 15.25 -15.38
N LYS A 9 9.87 14.50 -16.46
CA LYS A 9 8.53 14.26 -16.97
C LYS A 9 7.98 12.98 -16.35
N TYR A 10 7.12 13.14 -15.34
CA TYR A 10 6.47 12.02 -14.64
C TYR A 10 5.35 11.36 -15.44
N ILE A 11 4.83 12.07 -16.45
CA ILE A 11 3.89 11.56 -17.44
C ILE A 11 4.60 11.58 -18.78
N THR A 12 4.65 10.44 -19.46
CA THR A 12 5.26 10.34 -20.79
C THR A 12 4.40 11.07 -21.82
N LYS A 13 4.96 11.34 -23.01
CA LYS A 13 4.20 11.90 -24.13
C LYS A 13 3.03 11.01 -24.57
N THR A 14 3.12 9.71 -24.31
CA THR A 14 2.08 8.71 -24.57
C THR A 14 1.06 8.58 -23.43
N GLY A 15 1.16 9.41 -22.38
CA GLY A 15 0.21 9.42 -21.26
C GLY A 15 0.46 8.35 -20.19
N GLN A 16 1.60 7.66 -20.22
CA GLN A 16 1.96 6.66 -19.21
C GLN A 16 2.58 7.33 -17.99
N PHE A 17 2.29 6.83 -16.80
CA PHE A 17 2.83 7.31 -15.54
C PHE A 17 2.93 6.18 -14.52
N LYS A 18 3.71 6.38 -13.46
CA LYS A 18 3.86 5.40 -12.38
C LYS A 18 2.57 5.31 -11.56
N ILE A 19 2.16 4.11 -11.17
CA ILE A 19 0.88 3.86 -10.48
C ILE A 19 0.68 4.71 -9.22
N GLY A 20 1.75 5.04 -8.49
CA GLY A 20 1.69 5.90 -7.30
C GLY A 20 1.21 7.33 -7.58
N LEU A 21 1.26 7.79 -8.84
CA LEU A 21 0.76 9.10 -9.26
C LEU A 21 -0.73 9.09 -9.62
N LEU A 22 -1.36 7.91 -9.71
CA LEU A 22 -2.77 7.78 -10.09
C LEU A 22 -3.72 8.64 -9.24
N PRO A 23 -3.59 8.71 -7.89
CA PRO A 23 -4.45 9.58 -7.09
C PRO A 23 -4.32 11.07 -7.45
N SER A 24 -3.09 11.53 -7.73
CA SER A 24 -2.81 12.92 -8.11
C SER A 24 -3.37 13.24 -9.49
N VAL A 25 -3.18 12.34 -10.46
CA VAL A 25 -3.74 12.48 -11.82
C VAL A 25 -5.27 12.49 -11.77
N TYR A 26 -5.88 11.57 -11.04
CA TYR A 26 -7.33 11.48 -10.88
C TYR A 26 -7.92 12.76 -10.28
N LYS A 27 -7.32 13.26 -9.20
CA LYS A 27 -7.70 14.54 -8.58
C LYS A 27 -7.58 15.70 -9.57
N ARG A 28 -6.46 15.76 -10.32
CA ARG A 28 -6.22 16.83 -11.30
C ARG A 28 -7.23 16.81 -12.45
N CYS A 29 -7.63 15.63 -12.93
CA CYS A 29 -8.69 15.50 -13.93
C CYS A 29 -10.00 16.12 -13.43
N ILE A 30 -10.40 15.82 -12.19
CA ILE A 30 -11.62 16.37 -11.58
C ILE A 30 -11.53 17.89 -11.44
N GLU A 31 -10.39 18.42 -10.98
CA GLU A 31 -10.15 19.87 -10.88
C GLU A 31 -10.28 20.60 -12.23
N LEU A 32 -9.96 19.92 -13.33
CA LEU A 32 -10.07 20.44 -14.68
C LEU A 32 -11.47 20.22 -15.30
N GLY A 33 -12.44 19.72 -14.53
CA GLY A 33 -13.81 19.43 -15.00
C GLY A 33 -13.94 18.15 -15.81
N ILE A 34 -12.89 17.32 -15.86
CA ILE A 34 -12.91 16.01 -16.53
C ILE A 34 -13.49 14.98 -15.55
N LYS A 35 -14.34 14.08 -16.04
CA LYS A 35 -14.85 12.92 -15.28
C LYS A 35 -14.03 11.67 -15.62
N PRO A 36 -12.92 11.39 -14.89
CA PRO A 36 -12.08 10.23 -15.18
C PRO A 36 -12.79 8.91 -14.84
N ILE A 37 -12.60 7.90 -15.69
CA ILE A 37 -13.04 6.51 -15.45
C ILE A 37 -11.81 5.68 -15.14
N ILE A 38 -11.86 4.91 -14.04
CA ILE A 38 -10.78 3.99 -13.66
C ILE A 38 -11.16 2.58 -14.12
N VAL A 39 -10.36 2.03 -15.03
CA VAL A 39 -10.46 0.64 -15.47
C VAL A 39 -9.33 -0.15 -14.82
N ASP A 40 -9.67 -1.03 -13.88
CA ASP A 40 -8.70 -1.88 -13.19
C ASP A 40 -8.65 -3.27 -13.83
N MET A 41 -7.53 -3.55 -14.51
CA MET A 41 -7.26 -4.85 -15.16
C MET A 41 -6.36 -5.76 -14.31
N ARG A 42 -6.08 -5.41 -13.05
CA ARG A 42 -5.29 -6.26 -12.14
C ARG A 42 -6.09 -7.49 -11.74
N GLN A 43 -5.40 -8.55 -11.32
CA GLN A 43 -6.07 -9.69 -10.70
C GLN A 43 -6.75 -9.26 -9.39
N PRO A 44 -8.00 -9.70 -9.13
CA PRO A 44 -8.70 -9.32 -7.92
C PRO A 44 -7.97 -9.88 -6.70
N LEU A 45 -7.84 -9.06 -5.67
CA LEU A 45 -7.26 -9.48 -4.40
C LEU A 45 -8.30 -10.28 -3.59
N PRO A 46 -7.86 -11.27 -2.77
CA PRO A 46 -8.76 -11.99 -1.89
C PRO A 46 -9.53 -11.05 -0.97
N LYS A 47 -10.82 -11.31 -0.79
CA LYS A 47 -11.64 -10.52 0.12
C LYS A 47 -11.21 -10.79 1.56
N VAL A 48 -10.84 -9.72 2.27
CA VAL A 48 -10.56 -9.77 3.71
C VAL A 48 -11.87 -9.61 4.47
N SER A 49 -12.31 -10.67 5.16
CA SER A 49 -13.56 -10.65 5.94
C SER A 49 -13.37 -10.09 7.35
N LYS A 50 -12.18 -10.24 7.93
CA LYS A 50 -11.86 -9.79 9.29
C LYS A 50 -10.39 -9.41 9.37
N VAL A 51 -10.13 -8.22 9.91
CA VAL A 51 -8.77 -7.78 10.22
C VAL A 51 -8.24 -8.59 11.41
N VAL A 52 -7.03 -9.11 11.27
CA VAL A 52 -6.34 -9.80 12.36
C VAL A 52 -5.85 -8.75 13.37
N THR A 53 -6.36 -8.82 14.60
CA THR A 53 -6.03 -7.89 15.69
C THR A 53 -5.12 -8.50 16.76
N GLN A 54 -4.88 -9.81 16.70
CA GLN A 54 -4.01 -10.54 17.62
C GLN A 54 -3.15 -11.55 16.85
N ILE A 55 -1.86 -11.58 17.14
CA ILE A 55 -0.84 -12.44 16.51
C ILE A 55 -0.01 -13.06 17.63
N GLY A 56 -0.19 -14.35 17.89
CA GLY A 56 0.38 -15.02 19.05
C GLY A 56 0.04 -14.26 20.36
N LYS A 57 1.09 -13.81 21.05
CA LYS A 57 1.00 -13.01 22.29
C LYS A 57 0.83 -11.51 22.06
N TYR A 58 0.97 -11.02 20.84
CA TYR A 58 0.92 -9.60 20.52
C TYR A 58 -0.49 -9.18 20.10
N LYS A 59 -1.00 -8.12 20.71
CA LYS A 59 -2.28 -7.49 20.35
C LYS A 59 -2.00 -6.15 19.69
N LEU A 60 -2.68 -5.87 18.59
CA LEU A 60 -2.53 -4.58 17.89
C LEU A 60 -3.05 -3.44 18.78
N ARG A 61 -2.31 -2.34 18.75
CA ARG A 61 -2.75 -1.08 19.35
C ARG A 61 -3.82 -0.42 18.46
N PRO A 62 -4.70 0.45 19.00
CA PRO A 62 -5.76 1.09 18.23
C PRO A 62 -5.26 1.81 16.96
N GLU A 63 -4.10 2.48 17.03
CA GLU A 63 -3.48 3.16 15.90
C GLU A 63 -2.99 2.18 14.82
N GLN A 64 -2.51 1.01 15.22
CA GLN A 64 -2.06 -0.05 14.30
C GLN A 64 -3.25 -0.71 13.62
N GLU A 65 -4.33 -0.98 14.35
CA GLU A 65 -5.57 -1.48 13.75
C GLU A 65 -6.14 -0.49 12.74
N LYS A 66 -6.12 0.80 13.07
CA LYS A 66 -6.53 1.86 12.15
C LYS A 66 -5.68 1.87 10.89
N ALA A 67 -4.37 1.66 11.01
CA ALA A 67 -3.46 1.56 9.87
C ALA A 67 -3.86 0.40 8.94
N VAL A 68 -4.02 -0.81 9.49
CA VAL A 68 -4.37 -2.00 8.69
C VAL A 68 -5.73 -1.83 8.02
N LYS A 69 -6.73 -1.32 8.75
CA LYS A 69 -8.07 -1.03 8.20
C LYS A 69 -7.98 -0.02 7.05
N ALA A 70 -7.24 1.08 7.23
CA ALA A 70 -7.06 2.10 6.21
C ALA A 70 -6.44 1.56 4.92
N ILE A 71 -5.45 0.66 5.01
CA ILE A 71 -4.83 0.01 3.85
C ILE A 71 -5.86 -0.86 3.12
N LEU A 72 -6.57 -1.71 3.85
CA LEU A 72 -7.52 -2.68 3.28
C LEU A 72 -8.72 -1.99 2.61
N SER A 73 -9.19 -0.89 3.20
CA SER A 73 -10.31 -0.11 2.66
C SER A 73 -9.88 0.97 1.67
N ASN A 74 -8.59 1.10 1.35
CA ASN A 74 -8.12 2.18 0.49
C ASN A 74 -8.71 2.04 -0.92
N LYS A 75 -9.34 3.11 -1.40
CA LYS A 75 -9.97 3.18 -2.71
C LYS A 75 -9.72 4.52 -3.37
N LEU A 76 -9.72 4.54 -4.70
CA LEU A 76 -9.70 5.75 -5.50
C LEU A 76 -10.99 5.79 -6.32
N GLY A 77 -11.86 6.75 -6.02
CA GLY A 77 -13.26 6.69 -6.44
C GLY A 77 -13.93 5.45 -5.85
N GLU A 78 -14.49 4.59 -6.71
CA GLU A 78 -15.09 3.31 -6.30
C GLU A 78 -14.17 2.11 -6.50
N THR A 79 -12.97 2.32 -7.02
CA THR A 79 -12.03 1.24 -7.34
C THR A 79 -11.05 0.98 -6.19
N PRO A 80 -10.86 -0.27 -5.75
CA PRO A 80 -9.86 -0.62 -4.73
C PRO A 80 -8.45 -0.16 -5.13
N PHE A 81 -7.77 0.54 -4.24
CA PHE A 81 -6.44 1.09 -4.49
C PHE A 81 -5.55 0.91 -3.26
N GLN A 82 -5.20 -0.33 -2.95
CA GLN A 82 -4.42 -0.71 -1.76
C GLN A 82 -2.91 -0.47 -1.94
N ILE A 83 -2.56 0.64 -2.60
CA ILE A 83 -1.20 1.15 -2.77
C ILE A 83 -1.14 2.45 -1.96
N GLY A 84 -0.14 2.57 -1.09
CA GLY A 84 -0.02 3.74 -0.25
C GLY A 84 1.28 3.77 0.55
N VAL A 85 1.45 4.87 1.28
CA VAL A 85 2.57 5.10 2.19
C VAL A 85 1.99 5.28 3.58
N LEU A 86 2.59 4.60 4.55
CA LEU A 86 2.27 4.78 5.96
C LEU A 86 3.36 5.63 6.60
N ASP A 87 3.00 6.81 7.08
CA ASP A 87 3.90 7.68 7.81
C ASP A 87 3.80 7.40 9.32
N TYR A 88 4.79 6.67 9.84
CA TYR A 88 4.87 6.30 11.25
C TYR A 88 6.31 6.35 11.76
N THR A 89 6.44 6.72 13.04
CA THR A 89 7.69 6.67 13.79
C THR A 89 8.32 5.27 13.78
N VAL A 90 9.62 5.19 14.06
CA VAL A 90 10.36 3.91 14.07
C VAL A 90 9.78 2.93 15.09
N ASN A 91 9.36 3.42 16.27
CA ASN A 91 8.83 2.60 17.36
C ASN A 91 7.34 2.25 17.24
N ALA A 92 6.67 2.58 16.12
CA ALA A 92 5.24 2.36 15.93
C ALA A 92 4.84 0.88 15.80
N GLY A 93 5.81 -0.05 15.80
CA GLY A 93 5.56 -1.48 15.60
C GLY A 93 5.13 -1.79 14.17
N LYS A 94 5.86 -1.22 13.19
CA LYS A 94 5.60 -1.42 11.75
C LYS A 94 5.61 -2.90 11.35
N THR A 95 6.48 -3.71 11.98
CA THR A 95 6.52 -5.16 11.77
C THR A 95 5.17 -5.81 12.12
N LEU A 96 4.56 -5.47 13.25
CA LEU A 96 3.27 -6.00 13.66
C LEU A 96 2.14 -5.56 12.70
N ILE A 97 2.18 -4.33 12.18
CA ILE A 97 1.25 -3.86 11.15
C ILE A 97 1.38 -4.70 9.87
N MET A 98 2.61 -4.94 9.41
CA MET A 98 2.88 -5.77 8.23
C MET A 98 2.40 -7.22 8.44
N SER A 99 2.67 -7.80 9.62
CA SER A 99 2.23 -9.15 9.98
C SER A 99 0.72 -9.27 10.02
N ALA A 100 0.04 -8.31 10.63
CA ALA A 100 -1.42 -8.26 10.68
C ALA A 100 -2.05 -8.14 9.29
N LEU A 101 -1.47 -7.31 8.42
CA LEU A 101 -1.92 -7.16 7.03
C LEU A 101 -1.78 -8.48 6.27
N TYR A 102 -0.62 -9.12 6.33
CA TYR A 102 -0.36 -10.40 5.67
C TYR A 102 -1.30 -11.52 6.16
N LEU A 103 -1.50 -11.63 7.48
CA LEU A 103 -2.38 -12.63 8.07
C LEU A 103 -3.87 -12.34 7.79
N SER A 104 -4.25 -11.06 7.64
CA SER A 104 -5.62 -10.69 7.24
C SER A 104 -5.99 -11.21 5.85
N TYR A 105 -5.00 -11.38 4.95
CA TYR A 105 -5.16 -12.07 3.67
C TYR A 105 -5.09 -13.60 3.77
N LYS A 106 -5.09 -14.17 4.98
CA LYS A 106 -5.04 -15.62 5.23
C LYS A 106 -3.89 -16.32 4.51
N LYS A 107 -2.75 -15.64 4.34
CA LYS A 107 -1.55 -16.15 3.64
C LYS A 107 -1.80 -16.51 2.17
N GLN A 108 -2.86 -16.00 1.54
CA GLN A 108 -3.19 -16.28 0.14
C GLN A 108 -2.35 -15.47 -0.85
N LEU A 109 -1.74 -14.36 -0.40
CA LEU A 109 -0.88 -13.52 -1.22
C LEU A 109 0.57 -13.93 -1.05
N LYS A 110 1.28 -14.12 -2.18
CA LYS A 110 2.74 -14.23 -2.16
C LYS A 110 3.31 -12.84 -1.83
N THR A 111 4.03 -12.72 -0.72
CA THR A 111 4.50 -11.43 -0.20
C THR A 111 6.02 -11.32 -0.33
N LEU A 112 6.48 -10.22 -0.93
CA LEU A 112 7.87 -9.79 -0.93
C LEU A 112 8.03 -8.66 0.09
N LEU A 113 8.85 -8.88 1.11
CA LEU A 113 9.26 -7.87 2.08
C LEU A 113 10.68 -7.43 1.75
N ILE A 114 10.89 -6.12 1.61
CA ILE A 114 12.21 -5.53 1.36
C ILE A 114 12.55 -4.67 2.58
N THR A 115 13.66 -4.99 3.24
CA THR A 115 14.22 -4.24 4.36
C THR A 115 15.64 -3.82 4.01
N ASN A 116 16.12 -2.73 4.62
CA ASN A 116 17.50 -2.28 4.43
C ASN A 116 18.54 -3.18 5.13
N ASP A 117 18.09 -4.00 6.09
CA ASP A 117 18.96 -4.75 6.98
C ASP A 117 18.35 -6.14 7.27
N SER A 118 19.23 -7.15 7.33
CA SER A 118 18.94 -8.55 7.62
C SER A 118 18.40 -8.80 9.03
N ASP A 119 18.74 -7.97 10.02
CA ASP A 119 18.25 -8.16 11.39
C ASP A 119 16.74 -7.93 11.48
N TRP A 120 16.25 -6.92 10.78
CA TRP A 120 14.81 -6.66 10.65
C TRP A 120 14.09 -7.79 9.92
N LEU A 121 14.75 -8.41 8.94
CA LEU A 121 14.20 -9.56 8.22
C LEU A 121 14.09 -10.77 9.15
N ASN A 122 15.09 -11.02 10.00
CA ASN A 122 15.07 -12.11 10.98
C ASN A 122 14.01 -11.87 12.06
N GLN A 123 13.90 -10.65 12.58
CA GLN A 123 12.83 -10.27 13.52
C GLN A 123 11.45 -10.49 12.91
N ALA A 124 11.25 -10.03 11.66
CA ALA A 124 10.00 -10.28 10.95
C ALA A 124 9.73 -11.79 10.83
N ARG A 125 10.72 -12.60 10.41
CA ARG A 125 10.56 -14.06 10.30
C ARG A 125 10.10 -14.73 11.58
N ASP A 126 10.61 -14.30 12.74
CA ASP A 126 10.21 -14.88 14.02
C ASP A 126 8.83 -14.41 14.47
N GLU A 127 8.48 -13.14 14.22
CA GLU A 127 7.13 -12.61 14.45
C GLU A 127 6.07 -13.24 13.52
N PHE A 128 6.45 -13.64 12.31
CA PHE A 128 5.57 -14.33 11.35
C PHE A 128 5.37 -15.82 11.64
N LYS A 129 6.26 -16.46 12.42
CA LYS A 129 6.19 -17.89 12.78
C LYS A 129 5.29 -18.16 13.98
N GLN A 130 5.09 -17.17 14.87
CA GLN A 130 4.18 -17.26 16.02
C GLN A 130 2.72 -17.13 15.59
#